data_AF-A0A0X3W9J1-F1
#
_entry.id   AF-A0A0X3W9J1-F1
#
_cell.length_a   1.000
_cell.length_b   1.000
_cell.length_c   1.000
_cell.angle_alpha   90.00
_cell.angle_beta   90.00
_cell.angle_gamma   90.00
#
_symmetry.space_group_name_H-M   'P 1'
#
loop_
_entity.id
_entity.type
_entity.pdbx_description
1 polymer ?
#
loop_
_entity_poly.entity_id
_entity_poly.type
_entity_poly.pdbx_seq_one_letter_code
_entity_poly.pdbx_strand_id
1 'polypeptide(L)'
;MGHMSARPTPPPAAPFTPLDFQLVLLRRMADHNPGLVERARHELGVSVARMREANRRWQAMTRGRGGAHGARSRYRSVLGAPGSTARRTIGDLECEALLWPLPLWPDLRFEVLLAPGGGVWNVGAPPTLVEPWGRLVRAPEMPGPELRALADLAPWSCTVDEVARAFAPARPLEGTAPTRWRLAFDAPEAEGADGPRRRCVAEFTWGLLQRVEFPGGGPPLTPRP
;
A
#
# COMPACT_ATOMS: atom_id res chain seq x y z
N MET A 1 -41.54 21.62 37.58
CA MET A 1 -40.16 21.82 37.13
C MET A 1 -39.66 20.49 36.56
N GLY A 2 -39.48 20.40 35.25
CA GLY A 2 -39.11 19.16 34.57
C GLY A 2 -37.63 18.84 34.76
N HIS A 3 -37.33 17.63 35.24
CA HIS A 3 -35.97 17.11 35.26
C HIS A 3 -35.51 16.83 33.82
N MET A 4 -34.61 17.69 33.33
CA MET A 4 -33.85 17.46 32.10
C MET A 4 -32.87 16.32 32.38
N SER A 5 -33.23 15.09 31.99
CA SER A 5 -32.27 13.97 31.98
C SER A 5 -31.19 14.28 30.94
N ALA A 6 -29.97 14.53 31.41
CA ALA A 6 -28.80 14.63 30.55
C ALA A 6 -28.62 13.28 29.82
N ARG A 7 -28.50 13.34 28.48
CA ARG A 7 -28.16 12.15 27.70
C ARG A 7 -26.77 11.67 28.13
N PRO A 8 -26.56 10.37 28.39
CA PRO A 8 -25.25 9.85 28.71
C PRO A 8 -24.29 10.17 27.56
N THR A 9 -23.16 10.79 27.89
CA THR A 9 -22.07 11.04 26.95
C THR A 9 -21.58 9.68 26.45
N PRO A 10 -21.50 9.46 25.13
CA PRO A 10 -20.99 8.18 24.62
C PRO A 10 -19.57 7.97 25.12
N PRO A 11 -19.19 6.72 25.46
CA PRO A 11 -17.84 6.42 25.93
C PRO A 11 -16.81 6.89 24.90
N PRO A 12 -15.63 7.38 25.34
CA PRO A 12 -14.59 7.81 24.43
C PRO A 12 -14.21 6.65 23.51
N ALA A 13 -14.12 6.93 22.20
CA ALA A 13 -13.75 5.93 21.22
C ALA A 13 -12.37 5.36 21.56
N ALA A 14 -12.22 4.03 21.50
CA ALA A 14 -10.94 3.36 21.70
C ALA A 14 -9.84 3.98 20.82
N PRO A 15 -8.58 4.05 21.29
CA PRO A 15 -7.49 4.67 20.53
C PRO A 15 -7.34 4.02 19.15
N PHE A 16 -6.88 4.80 18.17
CA PHE A 16 -6.57 4.26 16.85
C PHE A 16 -5.17 3.65 16.88
N THR A 17 -5.05 2.38 16.54
CA THR A 17 -3.83 1.57 16.73
C THR A 17 -3.15 1.22 15.41
N PRO A 18 -1.90 0.71 15.43
CA PRO A 18 -1.26 0.14 14.24
C PRO A 18 -2.06 -1.01 13.59
N LEU A 19 -2.81 -1.79 14.38
CA LEU A 19 -3.73 -2.78 13.84
C LEU A 19 -4.83 -2.11 13.01
N ASP A 20 -5.46 -1.06 13.54
CA ASP A 20 -6.51 -0.33 12.81
C ASP A 20 -5.95 0.31 11.53
N PHE A 21 -4.69 0.75 11.53
CA PHE A 21 -4.00 1.22 10.33
C PHE A 21 -3.85 0.11 9.27
N GLN A 22 -3.43 -1.09 9.65
CA GLN A 22 -3.33 -2.23 8.72
C GLN A 22 -4.70 -2.58 8.10
N LEU A 23 -5.80 -2.43 8.86
CA LEU A 23 -7.16 -2.59 8.35
C LEU A 23 -7.53 -1.53 7.31
N VAL A 24 -6.99 -0.31 7.40
CA VAL A 24 -7.16 0.72 6.36
C VAL A 24 -6.54 0.24 5.04
N LEU A 25 -5.32 -0.33 5.11
CA LEU A 25 -4.62 -0.85 3.95
C LEU A 25 -5.42 -2.00 3.32
N LEU A 26 -5.81 -2.98 4.13
CA LEU A 26 -6.62 -4.13 3.73
C LEU A 26 -7.95 -3.73 3.09
N ARG A 27 -8.65 -2.73 3.65
CA ARG A 27 -9.93 -2.27 3.09
C ARG A 27 -9.77 -1.80 1.65
N ARG A 28 -8.65 -1.17 1.28
CA ARG A 28 -8.39 -0.73 -0.09
C ARG A 28 -7.96 -1.88 -1.01
N MET A 29 -7.17 -2.82 -0.51
CA MET A 29 -6.81 -4.04 -1.25
C MET A 29 -8.02 -4.94 -1.53
N ALA A 30 -9.07 -4.88 -0.69
CA ALA A 30 -10.31 -5.63 -0.87
C ALA A 30 -11.08 -5.26 -2.14
N ASP A 31 -10.79 -4.09 -2.73
CA ASP A 31 -11.36 -3.69 -4.01
C ASP A 31 -10.85 -4.59 -5.16
N HIS A 32 -9.71 -5.28 -5.00
CA HIS A 32 -9.14 -6.20 -5.98
C HIS A 32 -9.15 -7.66 -5.51
N ASN A 33 -8.78 -7.91 -4.25
CA ASN A 33 -8.59 -9.25 -3.71
C ASN A 33 -9.44 -9.50 -2.43
N PRO A 34 -10.78 -9.46 -2.51
CA PRO A 34 -11.63 -9.58 -1.33
C PRO A 34 -11.41 -10.89 -0.55
N GLY A 35 -11.18 -12.01 -1.24
CA GLY A 35 -10.92 -13.31 -0.59
C GLY A 35 -9.57 -13.40 0.13
N LEU A 36 -8.52 -12.72 -0.37
CA LEU A 36 -7.22 -12.65 0.31
C LEU A 36 -7.30 -11.75 1.54
N VAL A 37 -8.01 -10.61 1.43
CA VAL A 37 -8.27 -9.72 2.57
C VAL A 37 -9.08 -10.40 3.65
N GLU A 38 -10.09 -11.19 3.28
CA GLU A 38 -10.91 -11.93 4.24
C GLU A 38 -10.07 -12.91 5.05
N ARG A 39 -9.19 -13.69 4.39
CA ARG A 39 -8.25 -14.59 5.07
C ARG A 39 -7.32 -13.83 6.03
N ALA A 40 -6.66 -12.78 5.56
CA ALA A 40 -5.78 -11.95 6.40
C ALA A 40 -6.52 -11.34 7.61
N ARG A 41 -7.76 -10.89 7.41
CA ARG A 41 -8.61 -10.37 8.48
C ARG A 41 -8.94 -11.45 9.52
N HIS A 42 -9.24 -12.68 9.07
CA HIS A 42 -9.50 -13.81 9.95
C HIS A 42 -8.29 -14.21 10.79
N GLU A 43 -7.10 -14.25 10.18
CA GLU A 43 -5.83 -14.49 10.89
C GLU A 43 -5.57 -13.43 11.97
N LEU A 44 -5.96 -12.18 11.72
CA LEU A 44 -5.89 -11.09 12.69
C LEU A 44 -7.01 -11.13 13.77
N GLY A 45 -8.00 -12.03 13.66
CA GLY A 45 -9.13 -12.10 14.60
C GLY A 45 -10.05 -10.88 14.59
N VAL A 46 -10.05 -10.09 13.51
CA VAL A 46 -10.77 -8.82 13.41
C VAL A 46 -12.07 -9.00 12.64
N SER A 47 -13.16 -8.28 12.96
CA SER A 47 -14.43 -8.31 12.18
C SER A 47 -14.41 -7.40 10.93
N VAL A 48 -15.23 -7.70 9.91
CA VAL A 48 -15.42 -6.78 8.75
C VAL A 48 -15.92 -5.41 9.23
N ALA A 49 -16.78 -5.39 10.25
CA ALA A 49 -17.30 -4.16 10.85
C ALA A 49 -16.17 -3.30 11.42
N ARG A 50 -15.22 -3.91 12.15
CA ARG A 50 -14.04 -3.20 12.67
C ARG A 50 -13.14 -2.66 11.56
N MET A 51 -12.96 -3.40 10.45
CA MET A 51 -12.22 -2.89 9.30
C MET A 51 -12.89 -1.66 8.67
N ARG A 52 -14.22 -1.69 8.50
CA ARG A 52 -15.00 -0.55 8.01
C ARG A 52 -14.91 0.65 8.97
N GLU A 53 -14.98 0.39 10.27
CA GLU A 53 -14.81 1.39 11.33
C GLU A 53 -13.46 2.09 11.25
N ALA A 54 -12.38 1.30 11.20
CA ALA A 54 -11.02 1.81 11.09
C ALA A 54 -10.87 2.71 9.85
N ASN A 55 -11.38 2.27 8.70
CA ASN A 55 -11.32 3.06 7.48
C ASN A 55 -12.09 4.38 7.59
N ARG A 56 -13.29 4.38 8.20
CA ARG A 56 -14.06 5.60 8.44
C ARG A 56 -13.33 6.58 9.36
N ARG A 57 -12.76 6.09 10.45
CA ARG A 57 -11.98 6.90 11.41
C ARG A 57 -10.73 7.49 10.75
N TRP A 58 -10.02 6.69 9.94
CA TRP A 58 -8.86 7.17 9.19
C TRP A 58 -9.24 8.28 8.20
N GLN A 59 -10.30 8.09 7.41
CA GLN A 59 -10.79 9.13 6.50
C GLN A 59 -11.22 10.41 7.21
N ALA A 60 -11.81 10.30 8.41
CA ALA A 60 -12.15 11.46 9.22
C ALA A 60 -10.89 12.20 9.70
N MET A 61 -9.86 11.46 10.12
CA MET A 61 -8.57 12.05 10.51
C MET A 61 -7.92 12.77 9.33
N THR A 62 -7.85 12.16 8.15
CA THR A 62 -7.17 12.74 6.98
C THR A 62 -7.84 14.00 6.47
N ARG A 63 -9.19 14.07 6.44
CA ARG A 63 -9.93 15.26 5.98
C ARG A 63 -9.92 16.46 6.94
N GLY A 64 -9.34 16.32 8.15
CA GLY A 64 -9.25 17.41 9.13
C GLY A 64 -8.28 18.53 8.74
N ARG A 65 -8.52 19.77 9.17
CA ARG A 65 -7.88 21.03 8.74
C ARG A 65 -6.38 21.23 9.09
N GLY A 66 -5.56 20.18 9.18
CA GLY A 66 -4.12 20.26 9.54
C GLY A 66 -3.14 19.69 8.49
N GLY A 67 -3.57 19.62 7.23
CA GLY A 67 -3.15 18.62 6.22
C GLY A 67 -1.68 18.52 5.79
N ALA A 68 -0.84 19.56 5.88
CA ALA A 68 0.52 19.51 5.27
C ALA A 68 1.67 19.29 6.26
N HIS A 69 1.68 19.99 7.41
CA HIS A 69 2.64 19.72 8.50
C HIS A 69 2.21 18.51 9.37
N GLY A 70 1.03 17.95 9.09
CA GLY A 70 0.34 16.94 9.89
C GLY A 70 0.56 15.49 9.48
N ALA A 71 1.06 15.18 8.27
CA ALA A 71 1.19 13.79 7.84
C ALA A 71 2.26 13.02 8.65
N ARG A 72 3.47 13.57 8.84
CA ARG A 72 4.50 13.00 9.73
C ARG A 72 3.97 12.80 11.15
N SER A 73 3.31 13.81 11.71
CA SER A 73 2.72 13.77 13.06
C SER A 73 1.63 12.71 13.16
N ARG A 74 0.75 12.61 12.16
CA ARG A 74 -0.35 11.63 12.07
C ARG A 74 0.15 10.20 12.00
N TYR A 75 1.15 9.91 11.15
CA TYR A 75 1.72 8.57 11.09
C TYR A 75 2.44 8.22 12.40
N ARG A 76 3.18 9.17 13.00
CA ARG A 76 3.83 8.95 14.30
C ARG A 76 2.85 8.77 15.46
N SER A 77 1.70 9.45 15.45
CA SER A 77 0.70 9.30 16.51
C SER A 77 -0.03 7.96 16.44
N VAL A 78 -0.15 7.36 15.24
CA VAL A 78 -0.82 6.08 15.02
C VAL A 78 0.14 4.89 15.08
N LEU A 79 1.30 5.01 14.43
CA LEU A 79 2.28 3.92 14.26
C LEU A 79 3.45 4.02 15.26
N GLY A 80 3.53 5.09 16.04
CA GLY A 80 4.67 5.34 16.94
C GLY A 80 5.91 5.84 16.20
N ALA A 81 7.07 5.67 16.83
CA ALA A 81 8.35 5.99 16.19
C ALA A 81 8.59 5.07 14.98
N PRO A 82 9.15 5.60 13.86
CA PRO A 82 9.58 4.74 12.76
C PRO A 82 10.65 3.77 13.24
N GLY A 83 10.62 2.53 12.71
CA GLY A 83 11.63 1.53 13.01
C GLY A 83 12.98 1.87 12.37
N SER A 84 12.96 2.55 11.23
CA SER A 84 14.16 3.10 10.59
C SER A 84 13.83 4.33 9.74
N THR A 85 14.86 5.08 9.40
CA THR A 85 14.77 6.18 8.44
C THR A 85 15.84 6.01 7.36
N ALA A 86 15.55 6.45 6.14
CA ALA A 86 16.49 6.41 5.02
C ALA A 86 16.42 7.72 4.23
N ARG A 87 17.48 8.01 3.46
CA ARG A 87 17.45 9.09 2.47
C ARG A 87 17.13 8.51 1.10
N ARG A 88 16.30 9.19 0.33
CA ARG A 88 15.90 8.80 -1.02
C ARG A 88 16.07 9.99 -1.96
N THR A 89 16.93 9.82 -2.95
CA THR A 89 17.03 10.75 -4.06
C THR A 89 15.96 10.39 -5.08
N ILE A 90 15.12 11.36 -5.45
CA ILE A 90 14.10 11.18 -6.48
C ILE A 90 14.18 12.35 -7.46
N GLY A 91 14.70 12.08 -8.64
CA GLY A 91 15.14 13.14 -9.55
C GLY A 91 16.27 13.93 -8.91
N ASP A 92 16.05 15.22 -8.70
CA ASP A 92 16.93 16.17 -8.03
C ASP A 92 16.56 16.40 -6.55
N LEU A 93 15.51 15.75 -6.05
CA LEU A 93 15.00 15.94 -4.69
C LEU A 93 15.56 14.90 -3.71
N GLU A 94 16.11 15.37 -2.59
CA GLU A 94 16.47 14.53 -1.44
C GLU A 94 15.29 14.43 -0.46
N CYS A 95 14.72 13.24 -0.33
CA CYS A 95 13.58 12.96 0.55
C CYS A 95 14.00 12.12 1.77
N GLU A 96 13.39 12.39 2.94
CA GLU A 96 13.51 11.52 4.12
C GLU A 96 12.42 10.44 4.06
N ALA A 97 12.81 9.17 4.03
CA ALA A 97 11.91 8.03 4.13
C ALA A 97 11.76 7.61 5.60
N LEU A 98 10.52 7.59 6.10
CA LEU A 98 10.19 7.01 7.41
C LEU A 98 9.60 5.61 7.19
N LEU A 99 10.13 4.60 7.88
CA LEU A 99 9.78 3.19 7.69
C LEU A 99 9.21 2.60 8.97
N TRP A 100 7.99 2.07 8.91
CA TRP A 100 7.37 1.35 10.03
C TRP A 100 7.21 -0.14 9.74
N PRO A 101 7.53 -1.02 10.70
CA PRO A 101 7.14 -2.42 10.60
C PRO A 101 5.62 -2.55 10.72
N LEU A 102 5.04 -3.47 9.95
CA LEU A 102 3.62 -3.84 10.06
C LEU A 102 3.53 -5.35 10.32
N PRO A 103 2.95 -5.80 11.44
CA PRO A 103 2.88 -7.23 11.78
C PRO A 103 2.28 -8.15 10.71
N LEU A 104 1.32 -7.67 9.91
CA LEU A 104 0.71 -8.44 8.83
C LEU A 104 1.67 -8.70 7.65
N TRP A 105 2.66 -7.82 7.46
CA TRP A 105 3.67 -7.94 6.43
C TRP A 105 5.06 -7.84 7.07
N PRO A 106 5.53 -8.90 7.77
CA PRO A 106 6.76 -8.85 8.56
C PRO A 106 7.99 -8.47 7.73
N ASP A 107 7.99 -8.84 6.46
CA ASP A 107 9.10 -8.61 5.53
C ASP A 107 9.02 -7.25 4.82
N LEU A 108 7.93 -6.49 5.05
CA LEU A 108 7.70 -5.19 4.43
C LEU A 108 7.73 -4.07 5.46
N ARG A 109 7.97 -2.86 4.98
CA ARG A 109 7.86 -1.62 5.75
C ARG A 109 6.84 -0.73 5.09
N PHE A 110 6.05 -0.04 5.89
CA PHE A 110 5.26 1.08 5.40
C PHE A 110 6.17 2.31 5.33
N GLU A 111 6.53 2.72 4.11
CA GLU A 111 7.36 3.88 3.83
C GLU A 111 6.50 5.13 3.62
N VAL A 112 6.86 6.22 4.30
CA VAL A 112 6.32 7.56 4.06
C VAL A 112 7.49 8.46 3.66
N LEU A 113 7.45 9.00 2.44
CA LEU A 113 8.49 9.89 1.91
C LEU A 113 8.19 11.35 2.24
N LEU A 114 9.07 12.02 2.95
CA LEU A 114 8.99 13.44 3.27
C LEU A 114 9.85 14.22 2.27
N ALA A 115 9.24 15.15 1.54
CA ALA A 115 9.93 16.14 0.72
C ALA A 115 10.76 17.10 1.57
N PRO A 116 11.75 17.79 0.97
CA PRO A 116 12.38 18.96 1.58
C PRO A 116 11.31 19.95 2.07
N GLY A 117 11.27 20.24 3.37
CA GLY A 117 10.23 21.08 4.01
C GLY A 117 9.09 20.32 4.70
N GLY A 118 9.13 18.98 4.72
CA GLY A 118 8.27 18.15 5.59
C GLY A 118 6.88 17.81 5.03
N GLY A 119 6.53 18.29 3.84
CA GLY A 119 5.39 17.76 3.09
C GLY A 119 5.68 16.32 2.64
N VAL A 120 4.68 15.44 2.61
CA VAL A 120 4.92 14.07 2.12
C VAL A 120 4.81 14.06 0.58
N TRP A 121 5.60 13.24 -0.09
CA TRP A 121 5.70 13.18 -1.54
C TRP A 121 5.32 11.80 -2.07
N ASN A 122 4.58 11.76 -3.18
CA ASN A 122 4.24 10.51 -3.88
C ASN A 122 4.93 10.50 -5.25
N VAL A 123 5.74 9.48 -5.51
CA VAL A 123 6.27 9.22 -6.86
C VAL A 123 5.09 8.82 -7.76
N GLY A 124 4.81 9.58 -8.82
CA GLY A 124 3.87 9.20 -9.89
C GLY A 124 2.45 9.77 -9.81
N ALA A 125 2.15 10.66 -8.86
CA ALA A 125 0.89 11.44 -8.86
C ALA A 125 1.17 12.89 -9.29
N PRO A 126 0.31 13.53 -10.11
CA PRO A 126 0.46 14.95 -10.42
C PRO A 126 0.41 15.79 -9.13
N PRO A 127 1.17 16.90 -9.06
CA PRO A 127 1.34 17.72 -7.84
C PRO A 127 0.03 18.34 -7.31
N THR A 128 -1.07 18.18 -8.04
CA THR A 128 -2.41 18.71 -7.74
C THR A 128 -3.38 17.69 -7.13
N LEU A 129 -3.01 16.41 -6.97
CA LEU A 129 -3.91 15.41 -6.35
C LEU A 129 -3.60 15.14 -4.86
N VAL A 130 -4.45 15.75 -4.04
CA VAL A 130 -4.93 15.35 -2.69
C VAL A 130 -4.09 14.30 -1.93
N GLU A 131 -3.38 14.85 -0.96
CA GLU A 131 -2.69 14.23 0.16
C GLU A 131 -1.70 13.09 -0.15
N PRO A 132 -0.45 13.23 0.31
CA PRO A 132 0.56 12.21 0.12
C PRO A 132 0.34 10.94 0.96
N TRP A 133 0.57 9.79 0.35
CA TRP A 133 0.26 8.46 0.88
C TRP A 133 1.57 7.68 1.06
N GLY A 134 1.65 6.84 2.10
CA GLY A 134 2.77 5.89 2.20
C GLY A 134 2.56 4.67 1.30
N ARG A 135 3.62 3.87 1.13
CA ARG A 135 3.59 2.60 0.38
C ARG A 135 4.29 1.49 1.12
N LEU A 136 3.97 0.25 0.82
CA LEU A 136 4.70 -0.91 1.27
C LEU A 136 5.94 -1.09 0.39
N VAL A 137 7.08 -1.19 1.03
CA VAL A 137 8.38 -1.49 0.43
C VAL A 137 8.99 -2.70 1.12
N ARG A 138 9.88 -3.43 0.43
CA ARG A 138 10.67 -4.48 1.09
C ARG A 138 11.48 -3.87 2.22
N ALA A 139 11.50 -4.54 3.37
CA ALA A 139 12.38 -4.16 4.46
C ALA A 139 13.84 -4.19 3.98
N PRO A 140 14.66 -3.15 4.24
CA PRO A 140 16.03 -3.08 3.73
C PRO A 140 16.92 -4.28 4.08
N GLU A 141 16.63 -4.95 5.19
CA GLU A 141 17.32 -6.13 5.70
C GLU A 141 16.81 -7.45 5.13
N MET A 142 15.69 -7.44 4.40
CA MET A 142 15.08 -8.65 3.85
C MET A 142 15.40 -8.80 2.37
N PRO A 143 15.72 -10.02 1.89
CA PRO A 143 15.85 -10.27 0.47
C PRO A 143 14.49 -10.03 -0.22
N GLY A 144 14.54 -9.47 -1.43
CA GLY A 144 13.36 -9.41 -2.31
C GLY A 144 13.03 -10.77 -2.90
N PRO A 145 11.80 -10.97 -3.42
CA PRO A 145 11.43 -12.17 -4.13
C PRO A 145 12.22 -12.28 -5.44
N GLU A 146 12.58 -13.49 -5.83
CA GLU A 146 13.16 -13.76 -7.14
C GLU A 146 12.03 -13.82 -8.18
N LEU A 147 11.83 -12.72 -8.92
CA LEU A 147 10.82 -12.65 -9.97
C LEU A 147 11.46 -13.02 -11.31
N ARG A 148 11.15 -14.21 -11.82
CA ARG A 148 11.72 -14.80 -13.03
C ARG A 148 10.70 -14.88 -14.17
N ALA A 149 9.43 -15.13 -13.84
CA ALA A 149 8.36 -15.32 -14.80
C ALA A 149 7.00 -14.83 -14.28
N LEU A 150 5.97 -14.90 -15.11
CA LEU A 150 4.59 -14.55 -14.74
C LEU A 150 4.06 -15.33 -13.54
N ALA A 151 4.52 -16.57 -13.35
CA ALA A 151 4.11 -17.43 -12.24
C ALA A 151 4.48 -16.85 -10.86
N ASP A 152 5.50 -16.00 -10.78
CA ASP A 152 5.97 -15.39 -9.53
C ASP A 152 5.12 -14.20 -9.08
N LEU A 153 4.24 -13.70 -9.98
CA LEU A 153 3.42 -12.51 -9.78
C LEU A 153 2.07 -12.81 -9.13
N ALA A 154 2.10 -13.55 -8.02
CA ALA A 154 0.93 -13.76 -7.18
C ALA A 154 0.55 -12.46 -6.41
N PRO A 155 -0.75 -12.21 -6.14
CA PRO A 155 -1.15 -11.07 -5.33
C PRO A 155 -0.41 -11.05 -3.99
N TRP A 156 0.10 -9.88 -3.62
CA TRP A 156 0.87 -9.59 -2.41
C TRP A 156 2.28 -10.20 -2.33
N SER A 157 2.77 -10.88 -3.38
CA SER A 157 4.12 -11.47 -3.37
C SER A 157 5.24 -10.43 -3.50
N CYS A 158 5.00 -9.34 -4.24
CA CYS A 158 6.02 -8.36 -4.58
C CYS A 158 5.49 -6.92 -4.62
N THR A 159 6.44 -6.00 -4.52
CA THR A 159 6.24 -4.56 -4.55
C THR A 159 6.46 -4.00 -5.95
N VAL A 160 5.96 -2.80 -6.20
CA VAL A 160 6.14 -2.09 -7.47
C VAL A 160 7.62 -1.91 -7.84
N ASP A 161 8.47 -1.65 -6.84
CA ASP A 161 9.92 -1.45 -7.03
C ASP A 161 10.64 -2.77 -7.41
N GLU A 162 10.15 -3.91 -6.91
CA GLU A 162 10.66 -5.24 -7.24
C GLU A 162 10.27 -5.64 -8.67
N VAL A 163 9.01 -5.43 -9.08
CA VAL A 163 8.56 -5.71 -10.45
C VAL A 163 9.27 -4.81 -11.47
N ALA A 164 9.39 -3.51 -11.18
CA ALA A 164 10.05 -2.56 -12.07
C ALA A 164 11.52 -2.91 -12.33
N ARG A 165 12.20 -3.48 -11.31
CA ARG A 165 13.58 -3.94 -11.42
C ARG A 165 13.70 -5.26 -12.16
N ALA A 166 12.86 -6.24 -11.84
CA ALA A 166 12.94 -7.58 -12.40
C ALA A 166 12.60 -7.64 -13.89
N PHE A 167 11.63 -6.83 -14.32
CA PHE A 167 11.12 -6.85 -15.70
C PHE A 167 11.38 -5.54 -16.44
N ALA A 168 12.59 -4.99 -16.28
CA ALA A 168 13.01 -3.81 -17.02
C ALA A 168 13.05 -4.09 -18.55
N PRO A 169 12.65 -3.12 -19.40
CA PRO A 169 12.12 -1.82 -19.04
C PRO A 169 10.65 -1.89 -18.60
N ALA A 170 10.35 -1.27 -17.46
CA ALA A 170 8.99 -1.12 -16.96
C ALA A 170 8.52 0.34 -17.08
N ARG A 171 7.30 0.54 -17.58
CA ARG A 171 6.72 1.86 -17.84
C ARG A 171 5.58 2.15 -16.86
N PRO A 172 5.68 3.18 -16.01
CA PRO A 172 4.57 3.63 -15.19
C PRO A 172 3.36 4.02 -16.06
N LEU A 173 2.17 3.67 -15.59
CA LEU A 173 0.89 4.08 -16.17
C LEU A 173 0.10 4.84 -15.12
N GLU A 174 -0.85 5.66 -15.57
CA GLU A 174 -1.77 6.35 -14.66
C GLU A 174 -2.57 5.35 -13.82
N GLY A 175 -2.56 5.56 -12.50
CA GLY A 175 -3.31 4.77 -11.54
C GLY A 175 -4.80 5.10 -11.56
N THR A 176 -5.65 4.13 -11.19
CA THR A 176 -7.11 4.31 -11.16
C THR A 176 -7.61 5.01 -9.90
N ALA A 177 -6.73 5.26 -8.92
CA ALA A 177 -6.99 5.99 -7.68
C ALA A 177 -5.67 6.46 -7.04
N PRO A 178 -5.67 7.42 -6.08
CA PRO A 178 -4.44 7.96 -5.50
C PRO A 178 -3.50 6.97 -4.80
N THR A 179 -4.02 5.80 -4.38
CA THR A 179 -3.27 4.73 -3.69
C THR A 179 -2.98 3.55 -4.61
N ARG A 180 -3.21 3.72 -5.91
CA ARG A 180 -3.07 2.67 -6.92
C ARG A 180 -2.02 3.07 -7.93
N TRP A 181 -1.13 2.13 -8.24
CA TRP A 181 -0.12 2.27 -9.28
C TRP A 181 -0.37 1.24 -10.36
N ARG A 182 0.01 1.57 -11.58
CA ARG A 182 -0.02 0.66 -12.71
C ARG A 182 1.33 0.66 -13.38
N LEU A 183 1.80 -0.51 -13.78
CA LEU A 183 3.10 -0.69 -14.40
C LEU A 183 2.95 -1.60 -15.61
N ALA A 184 3.34 -1.13 -16.79
CA ALA A 184 3.45 -1.95 -17.99
C ALA A 184 4.87 -2.50 -18.11
N PHE A 185 5.01 -3.79 -18.41
CA PHE A 185 6.29 -4.45 -18.61
C PHE A 185 6.08 -5.71 -19.46
N ASP A 186 7.17 -6.27 -19.98
CA ASP A 186 7.17 -7.59 -20.60
C ASP A 186 7.82 -8.57 -19.63
N ALA A 187 7.23 -9.74 -19.43
CA ALA A 187 7.78 -10.79 -18.56
C ALA A 187 7.76 -12.15 -19.25
N PRO A 188 8.73 -13.04 -18.96
CA PRO A 188 8.71 -14.42 -19.46
C PRO A 188 7.46 -15.17 -19.01
N GLU A 189 6.82 -15.91 -19.92
CA GLU A 189 5.66 -16.74 -19.56
C GLU A 189 6.03 -17.92 -18.65
N ALA A 190 7.25 -18.42 -18.78
CA ALA A 190 7.83 -19.50 -17.99
C ALA A 190 9.28 -19.17 -17.61
N GLU A 191 9.81 -19.88 -16.61
CA GLU A 191 11.23 -19.75 -16.26
C GLU A 191 12.13 -20.17 -17.43
N GLY A 192 13.11 -19.32 -17.74
CA GLY A 192 14.06 -19.53 -18.85
C GLY A 192 14.31 -18.23 -19.63
N ALA A 193 15.56 -17.98 -20.01
CA ALA A 193 15.95 -16.73 -20.68
C ALA A 193 15.41 -16.61 -22.12
N ASP A 194 15.18 -17.75 -22.79
CA ASP A 194 14.85 -17.82 -24.23
C ASP A 194 13.35 -18.03 -24.51
N GLY A 195 12.51 -17.96 -23.48
CA GLY A 195 11.06 -18.16 -23.59
C GLY A 195 10.30 -16.96 -24.17
N PRO A 196 9.08 -17.16 -24.68
CA PRO A 196 8.23 -16.05 -25.13
C PRO A 196 7.95 -15.10 -23.97
N ARG A 197 8.03 -13.80 -24.26
CA ARG A 197 7.66 -12.74 -23.32
C ARG A 197 6.26 -12.26 -23.61
N ARG A 198 5.50 -12.02 -22.54
CA ARG A 198 4.14 -11.52 -22.62
C ARG A 198 4.07 -10.10 -22.09
N ARG A 199 3.35 -9.26 -22.82
CA ARG A 199 3.03 -7.91 -22.37
C ARG A 199 2.04 -7.94 -21.23
N CYS A 200 2.38 -7.25 -20.16
CA CYS A 200 1.65 -7.25 -18.90
C CYS A 200 1.35 -5.83 -18.44
N VAL A 201 0.28 -5.70 -17.67
CA VAL A 201 -0.01 -4.52 -16.84
C VAL A 201 -0.28 -5.00 -15.43
N ALA A 202 0.64 -4.74 -14.50
CA ALA A 202 0.41 -5.00 -13.09
C ALA A 202 -0.27 -3.81 -12.42
N GLU A 203 -1.23 -4.11 -11.55
CA GLU A 203 -1.86 -3.14 -10.67
C GLU A 203 -1.43 -3.36 -9.23
N PHE A 204 -1.09 -2.27 -8.56
CA PHE A 204 -0.63 -2.26 -7.18
C PHE A 204 -1.55 -1.39 -6.35
N THR A 205 -1.72 -1.76 -5.08
CA THR A 205 -2.38 -0.93 -4.07
C THR A 205 -1.45 -0.81 -2.88
N TRP A 206 -1.21 0.41 -2.41
CA TRP A 206 -0.14 0.70 -1.43
C TRP A 206 1.24 0.19 -1.87
N GLY A 207 1.55 0.19 -3.17
CA GLY A 207 2.81 -0.34 -3.69
C GLY A 207 2.92 -1.87 -3.72
N LEU A 208 1.91 -2.61 -3.26
CA LEU A 208 1.91 -4.08 -3.22
C LEU A 208 1.03 -4.66 -4.35
N LEU A 209 1.54 -5.68 -5.05
CA LEU A 209 0.89 -6.27 -6.22
C LEU A 209 -0.52 -6.78 -5.90
N GLN A 210 -1.51 -6.41 -6.71
CA GLN A 210 -2.89 -6.88 -6.57
C GLN A 210 -3.30 -7.83 -7.69
N ARG A 211 -2.92 -7.54 -8.93
CA ARG A 211 -3.23 -8.38 -10.09
C ARG A 211 -2.35 -8.04 -11.27
N VAL A 212 -2.28 -8.96 -12.23
CA VAL A 212 -1.65 -8.75 -13.53
C VAL A 212 -2.71 -8.93 -14.61
N GLU A 213 -2.80 -7.96 -15.50
CA GLU A 213 -3.65 -7.97 -16.68
C GLU A 213 -2.79 -8.17 -17.93
N PHE A 214 -3.37 -8.76 -18.97
CA PHE A 214 -2.70 -9.03 -20.24
C PHE A 214 -3.42 -8.30 -21.38
N PRO A 215 -2.97 -7.08 -21.73
CA PRO A 215 -3.54 -6.34 -22.85
C PRO A 215 -3.48 -7.17 -24.14
N GLY A 216 -4.61 -7.28 -24.85
CA GLY A 216 -4.68 -8.04 -26.11
C GLY A 216 -5.20 -9.49 -26.00
N GLY A 217 -5.60 -9.95 -24.80
CA GLY A 217 -6.48 -11.11 -24.66
C GLY A 217 -5.90 -12.47 -25.08
N GLY A 218 -4.75 -12.86 -24.54
CA GLY A 218 -4.41 -14.30 -24.45
C GLY A 218 -5.10 -14.94 -23.23
N PRO A 219 -5.46 -16.23 -23.25
CA PRO A 219 -6.12 -16.88 -22.12
C PRO A 219 -5.29 -16.75 -20.82
N PRO A 220 -5.95 -16.72 -19.64
CA PRO A 220 -5.27 -16.75 -18.35
C PRO A 220 -4.48 -18.05 -18.22
N LEU A 221 -3.21 -17.97 -17.81
CA LEU A 221 -2.44 -19.13 -17.40
C LEU A 221 -3.08 -19.67 -16.13
N THR A 222 -3.66 -20.87 -16.21
CA THR A 222 -4.15 -21.60 -15.04
C THR A 222 -2.96 -21.98 -14.16
N PRO A 223 -3.00 -21.70 -12.85
CA PRO A 223 -1.99 -22.24 -11.93
C PRO A 223 -2.06 -23.77 -11.96
N ARG A 224 -0.92 -24.43 -12.11
CA ARG A 224 -0.82 -25.89 -11.92
C ARG A 224 -1.02 -26.23 -10.43
N PRO A 225 -1.64 -27.38 -10.13
CA PRO A 225 -1.89 -27.83 -8.76
C PRO A 225 -0.61 -28.06 -7.96
#